data_AF-A0A2R6FU23-F1
#
_entry.id   AF-A0A2R6FU23-F1
#
_cell.length_a   1.000
_cell.length_b   1.000
_cell.length_c   1.000
_cell.angle_alpha   90.00
_cell.angle_beta   90.00
_cell.angle_gamma   90.00
#
_symmetry.space_group_name_H-M   'P 1'
#
loop_
_entity.id
_entity.type
_entity.pdbx_description
1 polymer ?
#
loop_
_entity_poly.entity_id
_entity_poly.type
_entity_poly.pdbx_seq_one_letter_code
_entity_poly.pdbx_strand_id
1 'polypeptide(L)'
;MRAVVLEEHGEPLALESVSEPDCDPNGVVVETEACGICRSDWHAWQGHGDWVDDRVPTGQVLGHEPVGVVREVGADVSMDALGSTETFRTAVGSLGSGGTHVQVGLTGDDDRGEVSLPVDTMVQDDLTVTGSRGMPPRRYDEVFAMVAAGQLDPAALVTERVALADVPDRLAAMSDFDTVGVEVVTEF
;
A
#
# COMPACT_ATOMS: atom_id res chain seq x y z
N MET A 1 3.88 22.52 6.35
CA MET A 1 3.03 23.06 7.43
C MET A 1 3.83 23.87 8.45
N ARG A 2 3.21 24.75 9.27
CA ARG A 2 3.89 25.42 10.39
C ARG A 2 3.87 24.51 11.62
N ALA A 3 4.97 24.44 12.35
CA ALA A 3 5.11 23.58 13.53
C ALA A 3 5.95 24.25 14.62
N VAL A 4 5.81 23.79 15.86
CA VAL A 4 6.68 24.16 16.99
C VAL A 4 7.70 23.05 17.18
N VAL A 5 8.99 23.41 17.10
CA VAL A 5 10.11 22.46 17.10
C VAL A 5 10.97 22.66 18.35
N LEU A 6 11.36 21.55 18.98
CA LEU A 6 12.26 21.54 20.13
C LEU A 6 13.72 21.58 19.68
N GLU A 7 14.33 22.77 19.61
CA GLU A 7 15.77 22.89 19.26
C GLU A 7 16.68 22.61 20.46
N GLU A 8 16.35 23.17 21.62
CA GLU A 8 17.10 23.00 22.88
C GLU A 8 16.14 22.95 24.06
N HIS A 9 16.45 22.13 25.07
CA HIS A 9 15.61 21.95 26.25
C HIS A 9 15.66 23.17 27.18
N GLY A 10 14.51 23.58 27.68
CA GLY A 10 14.39 24.72 28.61
C GLY A 10 14.55 26.11 27.96
N GLU A 11 14.87 26.16 26.68
CA GLU A 11 15.00 27.39 25.90
C GLU A 11 13.73 27.68 25.08
N PRO A 12 13.46 28.93 24.67
CA PRO A 12 12.26 29.25 23.88
C PRO A 12 12.11 28.35 22.64
N LEU A 13 10.92 27.79 22.44
CA LEU A 13 10.64 26.91 21.30
C LEU A 13 10.68 27.65 19.97
N ALA A 14 11.19 26.99 18.93
CA ALA A 14 11.25 27.53 17.58
C ALA A 14 9.92 27.30 16.86
N LEU A 15 9.50 28.28 16.06
CA LEU A 15 8.35 28.14 15.19
C LEU A 15 8.81 28.11 13.73
N GLU A 16 8.64 26.97 13.10
CA GLU A 16 9.24 26.64 11.81
C GLU A 16 8.21 26.27 10.76
N SER A 17 8.65 26.28 9.50
CA SER A 17 7.92 25.68 8.38
C SER A 17 8.59 24.36 8.03
N VAL A 18 7.86 23.27 8.24
CA VAL A 18 8.32 21.90 7.97
C VAL A 18 7.53 21.30 6.81
N SER A 19 8.04 20.23 6.19
CA SER A 19 7.31 19.46 5.17
C SER A 19 6.00 18.90 5.74
N GLU A 20 4.98 18.72 4.91
CA GLU A 20 3.84 17.89 5.29
C GLU A 20 4.28 16.43 5.42
N PRO A 21 3.73 15.65 6.38
CA PRO A 21 4.07 14.24 6.49
C PRO A 21 3.41 13.45 5.35
N ASP A 22 4.12 12.43 4.86
CA ASP A 22 3.52 11.38 4.05
C ASP A 22 2.72 10.43 4.97
N CYS A 23 1.64 9.85 4.45
CA CYS A 23 0.93 8.81 5.18
C CYS A 23 1.71 7.51 5.10
N ASP A 24 2.29 7.09 6.21
CA ASP A 24 2.89 5.77 6.33
C ASP A 24 1.82 4.69 6.06
N PRO A 25 2.21 3.53 5.50
CA PRO A 25 1.33 2.37 5.40
C PRO A 25 0.53 2.08 6.68
N ASN A 26 1.13 2.15 7.86
CA ASN A 26 0.43 1.97 9.14
C ASN A 26 0.04 3.31 9.81
N GLY A 27 0.18 4.41 9.08
CA GLY A 27 0.02 5.76 9.56
C GLY A 27 -1.37 6.33 9.36
N VAL A 28 -1.59 7.46 10.01
CA VAL A 28 -2.72 8.35 9.77
C VAL A 28 -2.18 9.77 9.64
N VAL A 29 -2.59 10.47 8.58
CA VAL A 29 -2.36 11.92 8.47
C VAL A 29 -3.61 12.62 8.94
N VAL A 30 -3.47 13.44 9.98
CA VAL A 30 -4.55 14.25 10.54
C VAL A 30 -4.33 15.70 10.13
N GLU A 31 -5.35 16.30 9.52
CA GLU A 31 -5.44 17.76 9.37
C GLU A 31 -5.81 18.36 10.74
N THR A 32 -4.78 18.77 11.48
CA THR A 32 -4.92 19.26 12.85
C THR A 32 -5.69 20.58 12.90
N GLU A 33 -6.85 20.58 13.56
CA GLU A 33 -7.65 21.78 13.82
C GLU A 33 -7.33 22.42 15.18
N ALA A 34 -6.94 21.59 16.15
CA ALA A 34 -6.52 22.00 17.48
C ALA A 34 -5.49 20.99 18.04
N CYS A 35 -4.69 21.42 19.01
CA CYS A 35 -3.83 20.52 19.78
C CYS A 35 -3.88 20.93 21.25
N GLY A 36 -4.02 19.94 22.15
CA GLY A 36 -3.85 20.13 23.58
C GLY A 36 -2.44 20.60 23.92
N ILE A 37 -2.34 21.36 25.01
CA ILE A 37 -1.06 21.66 25.67
C ILE A 37 -1.22 21.19 27.11
N CYS A 38 -0.46 20.17 27.48
CA CYS A 38 -0.55 19.55 28.78
C CYS A 38 0.78 19.57 29.53
N ARG A 39 0.81 18.91 30.70
CA ARG A 39 1.99 18.86 31.55
C ARG A 39 3.12 18.03 30.92
N SER A 40 2.82 17.03 30.10
CA SER A 40 3.84 16.24 29.40
C SER A 40 4.60 17.07 28.38
N ASP A 41 3.96 18.02 27.67
CA ASP A 41 4.67 18.92 26.75
C ASP A 41 5.71 19.78 27.49
N TRP A 42 5.37 20.24 28.70
CA TRP A 42 6.32 20.95 29.56
C TRP A 42 7.48 20.06 30.00
N HIS A 43 7.24 18.79 30.33
CA HIS A 43 8.30 17.85 30.69
C HIS A 43 9.22 17.53 29.51
N ALA A 44 8.65 17.32 28.32
CA ALA A 44 9.39 17.15 27.08
C ALA A 44 10.29 18.37 26.80
N TRP A 45 9.72 19.57 26.93
CA TRP A 45 10.45 20.82 26.77
C TRP A 45 11.59 20.99 27.78
N GLN A 46 11.38 20.64 29.05
CA GLN A 46 12.41 20.71 30.09
C GLN A 46 13.50 19.63 29.95
N GLY A 47 13.34 18.67 29.02
CA GLY A 47 14.27 17.56 28.85
C GLY A 47 14.22 16.55 30.00
N HIS A 48 13.09 16.45 30.69
CA HIS A 48 12.86 15.41 31.69
C HIS A 48 12.66 14.05 30.98
N GLY A 49 12.98 12.94 31.65
CA GLY A 49 12.83 11.58 31.08
C GLY A 49 14.12 10.74 31.02
N ASP A 50 15.29 11.34 31.32
CA ASP A 50 16.59 10.65 31.29
C ASP A 50 16.66 9.37 32.16
N TRP A 51 15.87 9.30 33.24
CA TRP A 51 15.88 8.16 34.17
C TRP A 51 15.08 6.94 33.69
N VAL A 52 14.33 7.06 32.60
CA VAL A 52 13.55 5.99 31.95
C VAL A 52 13.84 5.87 30.45
N ASP A 53 14.89 6.55 29.95
CA ASP A 53 15.27 6.59 28.53
C ASP A 53 14.15 7.12 27.61
N ASP A 54 13.32 8.03 28.14
CA ASP A 54 12.14 8.60 27.44
C ASP A 54 12.31 10.11 27.21
N ARG A 55 13.55 10.55 27.02
CA ARG A 55 13.83 11.96 26.75
C ARG A 55 13.55 12.28 25.30
N VAL A 56 12.63 13.22 25.07
CA VAL A 56 12.28 13.69 23.73
C VAL A 56 13.53 14.27 23.03
N PRO A 57 13.87 13.82 21.81
CA PRO A 57 15.04 14.31 21.10
C PRO A 57 14.85 15.74 20.59
N THR A 58 15.95 16.44 20.38
CA THR A 58 15.93 17.73 19.68
C THR A 58 15.56 17.52 18.20
N GLY A 59 14.93 18.52 17.60
CA GLY A 59 14.31 18.45 16.27
C GLY A 59 12.90 17.86 16.26
N GLN A 60 12.38 17.39 17.39
CA GLN A 60 11.02 16.88 17.50
C GLN A 60 9.98 18.01 17.35
N VAL A 61 8.94 17.75 16.55
CA VAL A 61 7.73 18.57 16.53
C VAL A 61 6.88 18.26 17.76
N LEU A 62 6.54 19.29 18.53
CA LEU A 62 5.73 19.15 19.75
C LEU A 62 4.22 19.22 19.46
N GLY A 63 3.42 18.65 20.37
CA GLY A 63 1.96 18.59 20.28
C GLY A 63 1.44 17.16 20.09
N HIS A 64 1.35 16.41 21.20
CA HIS A 64 0.95 14.99 21.21
C HIS A 64 -0.54 14.76 21.51
N GLU A 65 -1.33 15.83 21.60
CA GLU A 65 -2.78 15.78 21.81
C GLU A 65 -3.56 16.45 20.66
N PRO A 66 -3.30 16.09 19.37
CA PRO A 66 -3.98 16.72 18.25
C PRO A 66 -5.45 16.28 18.16
N VAL A 67 -6.30 17.21 17.71
CA VAL A 67 -7.68 16.99 17.31
C VAL A 67 -7.86 17.57 15.91
N GLY A 68 -8.50 16.83 15.03
CA GLY A 68 -8.71 17.26 13.66
C GLY A 68 -9.41 16.21 12.82
N VAL A 69 -9.33 16.39 11.50
CA VAL A 69 -9.94 15.49 10.52
C VAL A 69 -8.87 14.53 9.99
N VAL A 70 -9.18 13.24 9.94
CA VAL A 70 -8.33 12.26 9.25
C VAL A 70 -8.34 12.57 7.75
N ARG A 71 -7.19 12.96 7.21
CA ARG A 71 -6.98 13.31 5.80
C ARG A 71 -6.58 12.10 4.97
N GLU A 72 -5.76 11.22 5.53
CA GLU A 72 -5.22 10.03 4.86
C GLU A 72 -4.98 8.91 5.88
N VAL A 73 -5.15 7.67 5.45
CA VAL A 73 -4.84 6.45 6.19
C VAL A 73 -4.08 5.50 5.27
N GLY A 74 -3.34 4.57 5.87
CA GLY A 74 -2.83 3.38 5.19
C GLY A 74 -3.85 2.68 4.28
N ALA A 75 -3.36 1.89 3.31
CA ALA A 75 -4.26 1.18 2.41
C ALA A 75 -5.07 0.11 3.16
N ASP A 76 -6.40 0.15 3.04
CA ASP A 76 -7.28 -0.89 3.59
C ASP A 76 -7.12 -2.22 2.82
N VAL A 77 -6.81 -2.14 1.53
CA VAL A 77 -6.68 -3.30 0.64
C VAL A 77 -5.50 -3.11 -0.31
N SER A 78 -4.71 -4.17 -0.47
CA SER A 78 -3.70 -4.26 -1.53
C SER A 78 -3.92 -5.52 -2.37
N MET A 79 -3.43 -5.52 -3.61
CA MET A 79 -3.55 -6.65 -4.53
C MET A 79 -2.25 -6.82 -5.31
N ASP A 80 -1.77 -8.07 -5.40
CA ASP A 80 -0.68 -8.44 -6.31
C ASP A 80 -1.19 -9.43 -7.36
N ALA A 81 -1.03 -9.06 -8.63
CA ALA A 81 -1.39 -9.88 -9.79
C ALA A 81 -0.15 -10.36 -10.57
N LEU A 82 1.06 -9.95 -10.17
CA LEU A 82 2.29 -10.35 -10.84
C LEU A 82 2.82 -11.67 -10.28
N GLY A 83 2.79 -11.83 -8.95
CA GLY A 83 3.27 -13.03 -8.27
C GLY A 83 4.77 -13.05 -7.97
N SER A 84 5.48 -11.92 -7.99
CA SER A 84 6.89 -11.90 -7.58
C SER A 84 7.02 -11.64 -6.07
N THR A 85 8.08 -12.19 -5.45
CA THR A 85 8.39 -11.90 -4.04
C THR A 85 8.48 -10.38 -3.74
N GLU A 86 9.01 -9.60 -4.68
CA GLU A 86 9.17 -8.15 -4.52
C GLU A 86 7.83 -7.41 -4.49
N THR A 87 6.93 -7.71 -5.44
CA THR A 87 5.62 -7.04 -5.51
C THR A 87 4.72 -7.47 -4.36
N PHE A 88 4.76 -8.76 -3.99
CA PHE A 88 4.06 -9.27 -2.81
C PHE A 88 4.45 -8.53 -1.53
N ARG A 89 5.75 -8.44 -1.23
CA ARG A 89 6.23 -7.81 0.01
C ARG A 89 5.93 -6.31 0.04
N THR A 90 6.07 -5.64 -1.09
CA THR A 90 5.72 -4.22 -1.23
C THR A 90 4.24 -4.00 -0.97
N ALA A 91 3.37 -4.85 -1.52
CA ALA A 91 1.91 -4.74 -1.35
C ALA A 91 1.45 -5.06 0.07
N VAL A 92 2.05 -6.03 0.77
CA VAL A 92 1.74 -6.30 2.17
C VAL A 92 2.23 -5.17 3.07
N GLY A 93 3.43 -4.64 2.80
CA GLY A 93 4.02 -3.54 3.56
C GLY A 93 3.33 -2.19 3.33
N SER A 94 2.44 -2.06 2.35
CA SER A 94 1.67 -0.83 2.09
C SER A 94 0.31 -0.81 2.81
N LEU A 95 -0.08 -1.88 3.48
CA LEU A 95 -1.33 -1.96 4.22
C LEU A 95 -1.26 -1.16 5.51
N GLY A 96 -2.39 -0.57 5.90
CA GLY A 96 -2.59 -0.07 7.26
C GLY A 96 -3.11 -1.13 8.22
N SER A 97 -3.18 -0.76 9.50
CA SER A 97 -3.69 -1.66 10.54
C SER A 97 -5.12 -2.12 10.22
N GLY A 98 -5.34 -3.44 10.26
CA GLY A 98 -6.57 -4.13 9.84
C GLY A 98 -6.66 -4.41 8.34
N GLY A 99 -5.64 -4.05 7.55
CA GLY A 99 -5.65 -4.14 6.10
C GLY A 99 -5.63 -5.57 5.55
N THR A 100 -6.11 -5.73 4.31
CA THR A 100 -6.17 -7.02 3.61
C THR A 100 -5.39 -7.02 2.31
N HIS A 101 -4.41 -7.93 2.18
CA HIS A 101 -3.75 -8.23 0.92
C HIS A 101 -4.46 -9.36 0.17
N VAL A 102 -4.72 -9.17 -1.12
CA VAL A 102 -5.27 -10.18 -2.04
C VAL A 102 -4.21 -10.62 -3.04
N GLN A 103 -3.70 -11.85 -2.86
CA GLN A 103 -2.79 -12.47 -3.80
C GLN A 103 -3.55 -13.11 -4.96
N VAL A 104 -3.33 -12.62 -6.17
CA VAL A 104 -3.91 -13.16 -7.42
C VAL A 104 -2.82 -13.81 -8.29
N GLY A 105 -1.66 -13.17 -8.36
CA GLY A 105 -0.51 -13.67 -9.12
C GLY A 105 -0.01 -15.00 -8.57
N LEU A 106 0.48 -15.88 -9.44
CA LEU A 106 1.17 -17.10 -9.01
C LEU A 106 2.68 -16.85 -9.05
N THR A 107 3.40 -17.43 -8.10
CA THR A 107 4.86 -17.33 -8.05
C THR A 107 5.52 -18.04 -9.22
N GLY A 108 6.63 -17.46 -9.68
CA GLY A 108 7.49 -18.04 -10.70
C GLY A 108 8.33 -19.20 -10.18
N ASP A 109 9.14 -19.77 -11.08
CA ASP A 109 9.99 -20.94 -10.79
C ASP A 109 11.06 -20.68 -9.73
N ASP A 110 11.48 -19.43 -9.53
CA ASP A 110 12.46 -19.09 -8.50
C ASP A 110 11.86 -19.18 -7.08
N ASP A 111 10.60 -18.74 -6.94
CA ASP A 111 9.87 -18.67 -5.67
C ASP A 111 9.09 -19.97 -5.37
N ARG A 112 8.75 -20.78 -6.39
CA ARG A 112 8.18 -22.15 -6.27
C ARG A 112 6.96 -22.29 -5.35
N GLY A 113 6.06 -21.31 -5.35
CA GLY A 113 4.88 -21.33 -4.48
C GLY A 113 5.07 -20.62 -3.14
N GLU A 114 6.29 -20.16 -2.82
CA GLU A 114 6.66 -19.74 -1.47
C GLU A 114 7.17 -18.29 -1.45
N VAL A 115 6.65 -17.48 -0.53
CA VAL A 115 7.16 -16.15 -0.23
C VAL A 115 7.21 -15.98 1.29
N SER A 116 8.32 -15.47 1.84
CA SER A 116 8.40 -15.25 3.29
C SER A 116 7.47 -14.11 3.72
N LEU A 117 6.64 -14.38 4.72
CA LEU A 117 5.68 -13.44 5.29
C LEU A 117 6.31 -12.58 6.41
N PRO A 118 5.98 -11.29 6.50
CA PRO A 118 6.37 -10.43 7.62
C PRO A 118 5.46 -10.67 8.83
N VAL A 119 5.59 -11.84 9.47
CA VAL A 119 4.65 -12.33 10.50
C VAL A 119 4.47 -11.35 11.67
N ASP A 120 5.55 -10.73 12.15
CA ASP A 120 5.46 -9.82 13.30
C ASP A 120 4.63 -8.56 12.98
N THR A 121 4.82 -7.98 11.79
CA THR A 121 3.98 -6.86 11.29
C THR A 121 2.54 -7.31 11.13
N MET A 122 2.30 -8.49 10.54
CA MET A 122 0.94 -9.00 10.39
C MET A 122 0.20 -9.14 11.73
N VAL A 123 0.91 -9.54 12.79
CA VAL A 123 0.32 -9.65 14.14
C VAL A 123 0.12 -8.28 14.78
N GLN A 124 1.09 -7.36 14.66
CA GLN A 124 0.99 -6.03 15.27
C GLN A 124 -0.13 -5.18 14.66
N ASP A 125 -0.29 -5.29 13.34
CA ASP A 125 -1.24 -4.50 12.56
C ASP A 125 -2.51 -5.28 12.20
N ASP A 126 -2.74 -6.47 12.75
CA ASP A 126 -3.94 -7.30 12.49
C ASP A 126 -4.24 -7.51 10.99
N LEU A 127 -3.18 -7.79 10.21
CA LEU A 127 -3.26 -7.88 8.75
C LEU A 127 -3.81 -9.23 8.29
N THR A 128 -4.59 -9.21 7.21
CA THR A 128 -5.07 -10.40 6.51
C THR A 128 -4.37 -10.58 5.18
N VAL A 129 -3.85 -11.79 4.90
CA VAL A 129 -3.36 -12.17 3.56
C VAL A 129 -4.24 -13.30 3.03
N THR A 130 -4.87 -13.08 1.88
CA THR A 130 -5.78 -14.04 1.27
C THR A 130 -5.45 -14.29 -0.20
N GLY A 131 -5.63 -15.53 -0.66
CA GLY A 131 -5.50 -15.88 -2.07
C GLY A 131 -6.83 -15.76 -2.80
N SER A 132 -6.80 -15.24 -4.02
CA SER A 132 -7.95 -15.22 -4.93
C SER A 132 -7.56 -15.78 -6.29
N ARG A 133 -8.24 -16.84 -6.70
CA ARG A 133 -8.08 -17.44 -8.03
C ARG A 133 -9.32 -17.11 -8.84
N GLY A 134 -9.11 -16.79 -10.13
CA GLY A 134 -10.14 -16.32 -11.06
C GLY A 134 -11.46 -17.11 -11.05
N MET A 135 -12.47 -16.54 -11.71
CA MET A 135 -13.84 -17.02 -11.62
C MET A 135 -13.99 -18.48 -12.07
N PRO A 136 -14.62 -19.36 -11.28
CA PRO A 136 -14.85 -20.75 -11.70
C PRO A 136 -15.83 -20.78 -12.89
N PRO A 137 -15.68 -21.70 -13.86
CA PRO A 137 -16.52 -21.74 -15.07
C PRO A 137 -18.03 -21.73 -14.83
N ARG A 138 -18.48 -22.34 -13.73
CA ARG A 138 -19.90 -22.35 -13.30
C ARG A 138 -20.48 -20.98 -12.94
N ARG A 139 -19.66 -19.92 -12.86
CA ARG A 139 -20.08 -18.54 -12.61
C ARG A 139 -19.97 -17.64 -13.84
N TYR A 140 -19.60 -18.19 -15.01
CA TYR A 140 -19.46 -17.39 -16.22
C TYR A 140 -20.76 -16.72 -16.65
N ASP A 141 -21.92 -17.30 -16.31
CA ASP A 141 -23.23 -16.67 -16.54
C ASP A 141 -23.33 -15.27 -15.90
N GLU A 142 -22.72 -15.08 -14.72
CA GLU A 142 -22.69 -13.77 -14.05
C GLU A 142 -21.85 -12.76 -14.84
N VAL A 143 -20.69 -13.18 -15.36
CA VAL A 143 -19.83 -12.33 -16.20
C VAL A 143 -20.48 -12.03 -17.53
N PHE A 144 -21.08 -13.02 -18.19
CA PHE A 144 -21.79 -12.80 -19.44
C PHE A 144 -22.99 -11.86 -19.26
N ALA A 145 -23.69 -11.93 -18.12
CA ALA A 145 -24.74 -10.98 -17.79
C ALA A 145 -24.18 -9.55 -17.65
N MET A 146 -23.04 -9.37 -16.97
CA MET A 146 -22.38 -8.06 -16.86
C MET A 146 -21.91 -7.53 -18.23
N VAL A 147 -21.39 -8.38 -19.10
CA VAL A 147 -21.00 -8.01 -20.47
C VAL A 147 -22.23 -7.62 -21.29
N ALA A 148 -23.29 -8.43 -21.25
CA ALA A 148 -24.53 -8.14 -21.96
C ALA A 148 -25.21 -6.86 -21.49
N ALA A 149 -25.08 -6.53 -20.20
CA ALA A 149 -25.54 -5.27 -19.61
C ALA A 149 -24.62 -4.07 -19.91
N GLY A 150 -23.49 -4.28 -20.58
CA GLY A 150 -22.49 -3.24 -20.87
C GLY A 150 -21.71 -2.76 -19.65
N GLN A 151 -21.76 -3.51 -18.54
CA GLN A 151 -20.99 -3.21 -17.32
C GLN A 151 -19.52 -3.63 -17.44
N LEU A 152 -19.23 -4.58 -18.33
CA LEU A 152 -17.88 -5.05 -18.65
C LEU A 152 -17.70 -5.04 -20.16
N ASP A 153 -16.57 -4.51 -20.63
CA ASP A 153 -16.14 -4.58 -22.03
C ASP A 153 -14.82 -5.35 -22.14
N PRO A 154 -14.86 -6.68 -22.33
CA PRO A 154 -13.65 -7.49 -22.50
C PRO A 154 -12.86 -7.13 -23.75
N ALA A 155 -13.50 -6.51 -24.76
CA ALA A 155 -12.80 -6.12 -25.98
C ALA A 155 -11.78 -5.00 -25.71
N ALA A 156 -11.96 -4.22 -24.65
CA ALA A 156 -10.99 -3.21 -24.22
C ALA A 156 -9.66 -3.81 -23.74
N LEU A 157 -9.63 -5.08 -23.36
CA LEU A 157 -8.39 -5.78 -22.98
C LEU A 157 -7.59 -6.25 -24.19
N VAL A 158 -8.23 -6.33 -25.36
CA VAL A 158 -7.59 -6.81 -26.59
C VAL A 158 -6.70 -5.72 -27.16
N THR A 159 -5.40 -5.92 -27.06
CA THR A 159 -4.38 -5.01 -27.59
C THR A 159 -4.01 -5.33 -29.02
N GLU A 160 -4.08 -6.61 -29.42
CA GLU A 160 -3.73 -7.04 -30.76
C GLU A 160 -4.63 -8.17 -31.29
N ARG A 161 -4.83 -8.18 -32.61
CA ARG A 161 -5.51 -9.25 -33.34
C ARG A 161 -4.51 -9.88 -34.30
N VAL A 162 -4.25 -11.17 -34.16
CA VAL A 162 -3.19 -11.88 -34.90
C VAL A 162 -3.75 -13.01 -35.75
N ALA A 163 -2.99 -13.45 -36.76
CA ALA A 163 -3.32 -14.66 -37.51
C ALA A 163 -2.82 -15.90 -36.76
N LEU A 164 -3.48 -17.04 -36.99
CA LEU A 164 -3.07 -18.32 -36.40
C LEU A 164 -1.61 -18.67 -36.75
N ALA A 165 -1.16 -18.28 -37.95
CA ALA A 165 0.19 -18.49 -38.43
C ALA A 165 1.25 -17.74 -37.59
N ASP A 166 0.89 -16.64 -36.93
CA ASP A 166 1.81 -15.81 -36.16
C ASP A 166 1.99 -16.30 -34.72
N VAL A 167 1.09 -17.16 -34.23
CA VAL A 167 1.08 -17.65 -32.83
C VAL A 167 2.43 -18.18 -32.35
N PRO A 168 3.21 -18.97 -33.12
CA PRO A 168 4.52 -19.42 -32.68
C PRO A 168 5.49 -18.26 -32.36
N ASP A 169 5.52 -17.24 -33.22
CA ASP A 169 6.40 -16.08 -33.04
C ASP A 169 5.89 -15.18 -31.90
N ARG A 170 4.56 -15.01 -31.76
CA ARG A 170 3.97 -14.29 -30.63
C ARG A 170 4.30 -14.94 -29.29
N LEU A 171 4.23 -16.27 -29.20
CA LEU A 171 4.61 -17.01 -27.99
C LEU A 171 6.11 -16.87 -27.67
N ALA A 172 6.98 -16.87 -28.69
CA ALA A 172 8.40 -16.68 -28.48
C ALA A 172 8.70 -15.29 -27.88
N ALA A 173 8.05 -14.24 -28.40
CA ALA A 173 8.22 -12.85 -27.97
C ALA A 173 7.81 -12.59 -26.50
N MET A 174 6.95 -13.43 -25.90
CA MET A 174 6.60 -13.33 -24.48
C MET A 174 7.80 -13.51 -23.55
N SER A 175 8.85 -14.21 -23.99
CA SER A 175 10.09 -14.41 -23.21
C SER A 175 10.88 -13.11 -23.04
N ASP A 176 10.74 -12.20 -24.00
CA ASP A 176 11.45 -10.92 -24.04
C ASP A 176 10.57 -9.77 -23.54
N PHE A 177 9.38 -10.07 -23.00
CA PHE A 177 8.38 -9.10 -22.53
C PHE A 177 7.91 -8.11 -23.62
N ASP A 178 8.04 -8.48 -24.89
CA ASP A 178 7.66 -7.65 -26.04
C ASP A 178 6.16 -7.68 -26.36
N THR A 179 5.37 -8.47 -25.61
CA THR A 179 3.91 -8.54 -25.71
C THR A 179 3.24 -7.76 -24.59
N VAL A 180 2.34 -6.84 -24.91
CA VAL A 180 1.59 -6.03 -23.93
C VAL A 180 0.10 -6.28 -24.07
N GLY A 181 -0.56 -6.65 -22.98
CA GLY A 181 -2.02 -6.86 -22.93
C GLY A 181 -2.46 -8.24 -23.44
N VAL A 182 -3.68 -8.32 -23.97
CA VAL A 182 -4.28 -9.58 -24.46
C VAL A 182 -4.32 -9.57 -25.98
N GLU A 183 -3.72 -10.60 -26.59
CA GLU A 183 -3.77 -10.81 -28.03
C GLU A 183 -4.75 -11.92 -28.37
N VAL A 184 -5.52 -11.73 -29.45
CA VAL A 184 -6.55 -12.69 -29.86
C VAL A 184 -6.35 -13.12 -31.30
N VAL A 185 -6.45 -14.43 -31.55
CA VAL A 185 -6.41 -15.00 -32.90
C VAL A 185 -7.74 -14.73 -33.58
N THR A 186 -7.71 -14.06 -34.74
CA THR A 186 -8.94 -13.71 -35.50
C THR A 186 -8.92 -14.17 -36.95
N GLU A 187 -7.79 -14.68 -37.44
CA GLU A 187 -7.61 -15.21 -38.79
C GLU A 187 -7.02 -16.63 -38.71
N PHE A 188 -7.57 -17.57 -39.49
CA PHE A 188 -7.30 -19.02 -39.43
C PHE A 188 -6.81 -19.57 -40.76
#